data_AF-A0A1N6XPS4-F1
#
_entry.id   AF-A0A1N6XPS4-F1
#
_cell.length_a   1.000
_cell.length_b   1.000
_cell.length_c   1.000
_cell.angle_alpha   90.00
_cell.angle_beta   90.00
_cell.angle_gamma   90.00
#
_symmetry.space_group_name_H-M   'P 1'
#
loop_
_entity.id
_entity.type
_entity.pdbx_description
1 polymer ?
#
loop_
_entity_poly.entity_id
_entity_poly.type
_entity_poly.pdbx_seq_one_letter_code
_entity_poly.pdbx_strand_id
1 'polypeptide(L)' 'MKASKFRLIFRVVLILFALVYGVSAFPDGWSRFALLVAVIAGFMTFEEVFMKKAGKKERTFFVVLFALTFFLTFYFVFLA' A
#
# COMPACT_ATOMS: atom_id res chain seq x y z
N MET A 1 1.32 6.70 18.73
CA MET A 1 2.48 6.18 17.97
C MET A 1 3.40 7.32 17.55
N LYS A 2 4.72 7.18 17.77
CA LYS A 2 5.72 8.06 17.11
C LYS A 2 5.65 7.80 15.61
N ALA A 3 5.80 8.83 14.78
CA ALA A 3 5.77 8.79 13.31
C ALA A 3 6.54 7.60 12.70
N SER A 4 7.70 7.31 13.30
CA SER A 4 8.60 6.21 12.91
C SER A 4 7.97 4.82 13.09
N LYS A 5 7.29 4.54 14.21
CA LYS A 5 6.64 3.23 14.44
C LYS A 5 5.47 2.99 13.48
N PHE A 6 4.72 4.04 13.18
CA PHE A 6 3.60 3.98 12.24
C PHE A 6 4.07 3.60 10.82
N ARG A 7 5.12 4.29 10.34
CA ARG A 7 5.70 4.05 9.01
C ARG A 7 6.23 2.63 8.86
N LEU A 8 6.85 2.12 9.93
CA LEU A 8 7.40 0.77 9.94
C LEU A 8 6.29 -0.30 9.88
N ILE A 9 5.24 -0.16 10.68
CA ILE A 9 4.07 -1.05 10.64
C ILE A 9 3.41 -1.02 9.24
N PHE A 10 3.23 0.17 8.68
CA PHE A 10 2.65 0.35 7.36
C PHE A 10 3.44 -0.39 6.25
N ARG A 11 4.78 -0.24 6.26
CA ARG A 11 5.65 -0.96 5.32
C ARG A 11 5.59 -2.47 5.50
N VAL A 12 5.59 -2.95 6.75
CA VAL A 12 5.52 -4.39 7.05
C VAL A 12 4.21 -4.99 6.52
N VAL A 13 3.08 -4.31 6.72
CA VAL A 13 1.78 -4.77 6.20
C VAL A 13 1.79 -4.84 4.67
N LEU A 14 2.34 -3.84 3.99
CA LEU A 14 2.44 -3.84 2.52
C LEU A 14 3.32 -4.96 1.98
N ILE A 15 4.45 -5.23 2.63
CA ILE A 15 5.38 -6.30 2.23
C ILE A 15 4.72 -7.67 2.42
N LEU A 16 4.07 -7.91 3.56
CA LEU A 16 3.35 -9.16 3.82
C LEU A 16 2.26 -9.39 2.77
N PHE A 17 1.51 -8.34 2.42
CA PHE A 17 0.46 -8.43 1.41
C PHE A 17 1.02 -8.75 0.03
N ALA A 18 2.11 -8.08 -0.37
CA ALA A 18 2.79 -8.36 -1.64
C ALA A 18 3.33 -9.80 -1.70
N LEU A 19 3.87 -10.32 -0.60
CA LEU A 19 4.35 -11.71 -0.54
C LEU A 19 3.21 -12.72 -0.68
N VAL A 20 2.14 -12.57 0.12
CA VAL A 20 0.98 -13.47 0.06
C VAL A 20 0.37 -13.45 -1.34
N TYR A 21 0.23 -12.25 -1.91
CA TYR A 21 -0.38 -12.11 -3.23
C TYR A 21 0.54 -12.62 -4.36
N GLY A 22 1.84 -12.31 -4.32
CA GLY A 22 2.82 -12.78 -5.30
C GLY A 22 2.89 -14.30 -5.39
N VAL A 23 2.73 -14.99 -4.26
CA VAL A 23 2.63 -16.46 -4.23
C VAL A 23 1.31 -16.94 -4.84
N SER A 24 0.18 -16.27 -4.54
CA SER A 24 -1.13 -16.64 -5.10
C SER A 24 -1.31 -16.33 -6.59
N ALA A 25 -0.57 -15.36 -7.11
CA ALA A 25 -0.67 -14.88 -8.48
C ALA A 25 0.23 -15.64 -9.47
N PHE A 26 1.07 -16.55 -9.01
CA PHE A 26 1.93 -17.34 -9.90
C PHE A 26 1.14 -18.55 -10.45
N PRO A 27 1.21 -18.88 -11.76
CA PRO A 27 1.98 -18.22 -12.82
C PRO A 27 1.21 -17.17 -13.65
N ASP A 28 -0.13 -17.24 -13.73
CA ASP A 28 -0.91 -16.46 -14.71
C ASP A 28 -1.17 -14.99 -14.31
N GLY A 29 -0.98 -14.64 -13.04
CA GLY A 29 -1.26 -13.34 -12.45
C GLY A 29 -0.04 -12.41 -12.29
N TRP A 30 1.12 -12.76 -12.85
CA TRP A 30 2.38 -12.01 -12.66
C TRP A 30 2.29 -10.54 -13.11
N SER A 31 1.59 -10.27 -14.22
CA SER A 31 1.33 -8.91 -14.71
C SER A 31 0.49 -8.10 -13.73
N ARG A 32 -0.51 -8.73 -13.10
CA ARG A 32 -1.34 -8.12 -12.06
C ARG A 32 -0.52 -7.89 -10.78
N PHE A 33 0.35 -8.82 -10.41
CA PHE A 33 1.31 -8.66 -9.29
C PHE A 33 2.26 -7.48 -9.50
N ALA A 34 2.85 -7.33 -10.70
CA ALA A 34 3.71 -6.20 -11.01
C ALA A 34 2.96 -4.85 -10.88
N LEU A 35 1.69 -4.82 -11.29
CA LEU A 35 0.81 -3.66 -11.15
C LEU A 35 0.54 -3.33 -9.67
N LEU A 36 0.29 -4.35 -8.84
CA LEU A 36 0.15 -4.19 -7.39
C LEU A 36 1.40 -3.57 -6.76
N VAL A 37 2.58 -4.08 -7.11
CA VAL A 37 3.87 -3.60 -6.61
C VAL A 37 4.12 -2.15 -7.05
N ALA A 38 3.81 -1.80 -8.31
CA ALA A 38 3.94 -0.44 -8.82
C ALA A 38 3.04 0.55 -8.07
N VAL A 39 1.79 0.16 -7.78
CA VAL A 39 0.85 0.97 -6.98
C VAL A 39 1.41 1.17 -5.57
N ILE A 40 1.86 0.10 -4.90
CA ILE A 40 2.47 0.17 -3.57
C ILE A 40 3.68 1.11 -3.56
N ALA A 41 4.56 1.02 -4.55
CA ALA A 41 5.75 1.86 -4.68
C ALA A 41 5.40 3.35 -4.88
N GLY A 42 4.41 3.65 -5.73
CA GLY A 42 3.91 5.01 -5.94
C GLY A 42 3.37 5.60 -4.63
N PHE A 43 2.62 4.82 -3.86
CA PHE A 43 2.12 5.25 -2.56
C PHE A 43 3.20 5.40 -1.49
N MET A 44 4.23 4.53 -1.46
CA MET A 44 5.39 4.74 -0.57
C MET A 44 6.11 6.05 -0.88
N THR A 45 6.24 6.39 -2.17
CA THR A 45 6.87 7.63 -2.61
C THR A 45 6.04 8.85 -2.17
N PHE A 46 4.72 8.79 -2.35
CA PHE A 46 3.81 9.83 -1.86
C PHE A 46 3.81 9.95 -0.34
N GLU A 47 3.78 8.83 0.39
CA GLU A 47 3.88 8.79 1.85
C GLU A 47 5.14 9.52 2.31
N GLU A 48 6.29 9.22 1.73
CA GLU A 48 7.56 9.79 2.14
C GLU A 48 7.66 11.30 1.90
N VAL A 49 7.06 11.79 0.82
CA VAL A 49 7.05 13.22 0.47
C VAL A 49 6.05 13.99 1.33
N PHE A 50 4.82 13.49 1.49
CA PHE A 50 3.75 14.22 2.18
C PHE A 50 3.74 14.00 3.70
N MET A 51 4.10 12.81 4.21
CA MET A 51 4.11 12.54 5.65
C MET A 51 5.30 13.14 6.41
N LYS A 52 6.28 13.76 5.73
CA LYS A 52 7.34 14.54 6.38
C LYS A 52 6.83 15.82 7.05
N LYS A 53 5.78 16.45 6.50
CA LYS A 53 5.19 17.69 7.04
C LYS A 53 3.83 17.49 7.74
N ALA A 54 3.23 16.31 7.60
CA ALA A 54 1.86 16.05 8.08
C ALA A 54 1.74 15.81 9.60
N GLY A 55 0.74 16.46 10.21
CA GLY A 55 0.30 16.25 11.57
C GLY A 55 -0.41 14.91 11.79
N LYS A 56 -0.71 14.58 13.05
CA LYS A 56 -1.24 13.26 13.45
C LYS A 56 -2.60 12.92 12.82
N LYS A 57 -3.47 13.93 12.63
CA LYS A 57 -4.79 13.79 11.97
C LYS A 57 -4.65 13.55 10.47
N GLU A 58 -3.77 14.31 9.80
CA GLU A 58 -3.49 14.18 8.37
C GLU A 58 -2.89 12.81 8.04
N ARG A 59 -1.99 12.30 8.89
CA ARG A 59 -1.47 10.92 8.75
C ARG A 59 -2.57 9.87 8.78
N THR A 60 -3.52 10.00 9.70
CA THR A 60 -4.62 9.03 9.85
C THR A 60 -5.55 9.11 8.64
N PHE A 61 -5.86 10.31 8.17
CA PHE A 61 -6.63 10.52 6.94
C PHE A 61 -5.95 9.91 5.72
N PHE A 62 -4.64 10.11 5.57
CA PHE A 62 -3.86 9.55 4.46
C PHE A 62 -3.90 8.02 4.43
N VAL A 63 -3.90 7.38 5.60
CA VAL A 63 -3.90 5.93 5.74
C VAL A 63 -5.26 5.34 5.41
N VAL A 64 -6.33 6.03 5.82
CA VAL A 64 -7.70 5.64 5.46
C VAL A 64 -7.93 5.81 3.95
N LEU A 65 -7.48 6.93 3.38
CA LEU A 65 -7.54 7.19 1.94
C LEU A 65 -6.72 6.18 1.14
N PHE A 66 -5.54 5.83 1.66
CA PHE A 66 -4.70 4.78 1.11
C PHE A 66 -5.42 3.43 1.14
N ALA A 67 -5.96 3.03 2.30
CA ALA A 67 -6.64 1.76 2.43
C ALA A 67 -7.83 1.67 1.47
N LEU A 68 -8.64 2.72 1.36
CA LEU A 68 -9.76 2.78 0.42
C LEU A 68 -9.31 2.67 -1.04
N THR A 69 -8.34 3.50 -1.46
CA THR A 69 -7.83 3.50 -2.85
C THR A 69 -7.17 2.16 -3.18
N PHE A 70 -6.42 1.60 -2.24
CA PHE A 70 -5.80 0.29 -2.37
C PHE A 70 -6.84 -0.82 -2.50
N PHE A 71 -7.85 -0.86 -1.62
CA PHE A 71 -8.93 -1.85 -1.69
C PHE A 71 -9.76 -1.72 -2.97
N LEU A 72 -10.04 -0.50 -3.43
CA LEU A 72 -10.74 -0.27 -4.70
C LEU A 72 -9.90 -0.75 -5.89
N THR A 73 -8.63 -0.36 -5.95
CA THR A 73 -7.72 -0.80 -7.02
C THR A 73 -7.56 -2.31 -6.99
N PHE A 74 -7.44 -2.91 -5.80
CA PHE A 74 -7.39 -4.34 -5.62
C PHE A 74 -8.68 -5.03 -6.10
N TYR A 75 -9.85 -4.52 -5.70
CA TYR A 75 -11.13 -5.06 -6.12
C TYR A 75 -11.30 -5.01 -7.64
N PHE A 76 -11.06 -3.86 -8.27
CA PHE A 76 -11.27 -3.67 -9.71
C PHE A 76 -10.24 -4.37 -10.60
N VAL A 77 -8.99 -4.47 -10.16
CA VAL A 77 -7.93 -5.07 -10.98
C VAL A 77 -7.84 -6.58 -10.77
N PHE A 78 -8.34 -7.10 -9.64
CA PHE A 78 -8.07 -8.48 -9.22
C PHE A 78 -9.29 -9.31 -8.83
N LEU A 79 -10.41 -8.70 -8.42
CA LEU A 79 -11.62 -9.42 -7.97
C LEU A 79 -12.82 -9.28 -8.93
N ALA A 80 -12.91 -8.15 -9.65
CA ALA A 80 -13.91 -7.88 -10.70
C ALA A 80 -13.54 -8.58 -12.03
#